data_AF-A0A6N7FEJ1-F1
#
_entry.id   AF-A0A6N7FEJ1-F1
#
_cell.length_a   1.000
_cell.length_b   1.000
_cell.length_c   1.000
_cell.angle_alpha   90.00
_cell.angle_beta   90.00
_cell.angle_gamma   90.00
#
_symmetry.space_group_name_H-M   'P 1'
#
loop_
_entity.id
_entity.type
_entity.pdbx_description
1 polymer ?
#
loop_
_entity_poly.entity_id
_entity_poly.type
_entity_poly.pdbx_seq_one_letter_code
_entity_poly.pdbx_strand_id
1 'polypeptide(L)'
;MCSVSWLPSFLVLSFVGAALLLALVARKLHDHLLVPPPPPPRGPFAILFRRKYHIKPGQFLKPAQHFDAGGQGWARLFQRLGALTLGLFIAVVYLMHSCNKLLVQFGG
;
A
#
# COMPACT_ATOMS: atom_id res chain seq x y z
N MET A 1 -22.77 -21.32 3.35
CA MET A 1 -21.82 -21.72 4.41
C MET A 1 -20.50 -20.96 4.23
N CYS A 2 -20.26 -19.86 4.96
CA CYS A 2 -18.93 -19.22 5.05
C CYS A 2 -18.01 -20.02 6.00
N SER A 3 -18.01 -21.34 5.85
CA SER A 3 -17.32 -22.34 6.68
C SER A 3 -15.91 -22.61 6.17
N VAL A 4 -15.21 -21.55 5.76
CA VAL A 4 -13.77 -21.62 5.48
C VAL A 4 -13.12 -20.71 6.50
N SER A 5 -13.17 -21.11 7.78
CA SER A 5 -12.78 -20.30 8.94
C SER A 5 -11.35 -19.73 8.88
N TRP A 6 -10.49 -20.31 8.02
CA TRP A 6 -9.09 -19.94 7.84
C TRP A 6 -8.83 -18.99 6.65
N LEU A 7 -9.66 -19.02 5.60
CA LEU A 7 -9.45 -18.22 4.39
C LEU A 7 -9.50 -16.71 4.63
N PRO A 8 -10.50 -16.14 5.35
CA PRO A 8 -10.57 -14.70 5.56
C PRO A 8 -9.42 -14.22 6.44
N SER A 9 -9.03 -15.00 7.45
CA SER A 9 -7.88 -14.70 8.32
C SER A 9 -6.56 -14.69 7.55
N PHE A 10 -6.35 -15.67 6.66
CA PHE A 10 -5.16 -15.73 5.81
C PHE A 10 -5.09 -14.58 4.80
N LEU A 11 -6.23 -14.21 4.20
CA LEU A 11 -6.35 -13.07 3.28
C LEU A 11 -6.05 -11.74 3.99
N VAL A 12 -6.57 -11.54 5.20
CA VAL A 12 -6.31 -10.34 6.01
C VAL A 12 -4.83 -10.28 6.42
N LEU A 13 -4.23 -11.39 6.87
CA LEU A 13 -2.80 -11.45 7.18
C LEU A 13 -1.93 -11.16 5.96
N SER A 14 -2.31 -11.70 4.79
CA SER A 14 -1.63 -11.43 3.52
C SER A 14 -1.72 -9.95 3.13
N PHE A 15 -2.88 -9.32 3.32
CA PHE A 15 -3.07 -7.90 3.10
C PHE A 15 -2.21 -7.05 4.05
N VAL A 16 -2.20 -7.36 5.35
CA VAL A 16 -1.37 -6.65 6.35
C VAL A 16 0.11 -6.82 6.05
N GLY A 17 0.56 -8.04 5.71
CA GLY A 17 1.94 -8.31 5.31
C GLY A 17 2.35 -7.55 4.05
N ALA A 18 1.48 -7.51 3.04
CA ALA A 18 1.71 -6.74 1.82
C ALA A 18 1.77 -5.23 2.08
N ALA A 19 0.91 -4.70 2.97
CA ALA A 19 0.95 -3.30 3.39
C ALA A 19 2.25 -2.94 4.13
N LEU A 20 2.75 -3.83 4.99
CA LEU A 20 4.03 -3.65 5.68
C LEU A 20 5.20 -3.62 4.68
N LEU A 21 5.21 -4.56 3.72
CA LEU A 21 6.22 -4.58 2.65
C LEU A 21 6.16 -3.31 1.81
N LEU A 22 4.97 -2.81 1.48
CA LEU A 22 4.82 -1.50 0.82
C LEU A 22 5.46 -0.37 1.61
N ALA A 23 5.26 -0.33 2.93
CA ALA A 23 5.82 0.71 3.78
C ALA A 23 7.36 0.66 3.81
N LEU A 24 7.94 -0.55 3.85
CA LEU A 24 9.39 -0.73 3.78
C LEU A 24 9.96 -0.30 2.42
N VAL A 25 9.31 -0.70 1.33
CA VAL A 25 9.70 -0.30 -0.02
C VAL A 25 9.55 1.20 -0.21
N ALA A 26 8.48 1.83 0.30
CA ALA A 26 8.30 3.28 0.26
C ALA A 26 9.44 4.01 0.97
N ARG A 27 9.89 3.48 2.12
CA ARG A 27 11.02 4.04 2.86
C ARG A 27 12.32 3.92 2.08
N LYS A 28 12.58 2.77 1.45
CA LYS A 28 13.73 2.58 0.56
C LYS A 28 13.69 3.47 -0.66
N LEU A 29 12.51 3.67 -1.23
CA LEU A 29 12.31 4.53 -2.38
C LEU A 29 12.61 6.00 -2.03
N HIS A 30 12.36 6.38 -0.78
CA HIS A 30 12.66 7.70 -0.26
C HIS A 30 14.17 8.02 -0.26
N ASP A 31 15.02 7.00 -0.11
CA ASP A 31 16.48 7.13 -0.16
C ASP A 31 17.01 7.27 -1.60
N HIS A 32 16.18 6.97 -2.61
CA HIS A 32 16.55 7.00 -4.03
C HIS A 32 15.92 8.17 -4.81
N LEU A 33 15.41 9.20 -4.12
CA LEU A 33 14.96 10.42 -4.80
C LEU A 33 16.17 11.21 -5.31
N LEU A 34 16.08 11.63 -6.58
CA LEU A 34 17.05 12.53 -7.21
C LEU A 34 17.21 13.86 -6.45
N VAL A 35 16.16 14.31 -5.78
CA VAL A 35 16.17 15.49 -4.93
C VAL A 35 15.82 15.04 -3.51
N PRO A 36 16.79 14.96 -2.59
CA PRO A 36 16.50 14.64 -1.21
C PRO A 36 15.65 15.76 -0.59
N PRO A 37 14.60 15.43 0.17
CA PRO A 37 13.86 16.44 0.89
C PRO A 37 14.76 17.07 1.97
N PRO A 38 14.51 18.33 2.36
CA PRO A 38 15.26 18.95 3.44
C PRO A 38 15.11 18.13 4.74
N PRO A 39 16.03 18.26 5.70
CA PRO A 39 15.89 17.57 6.98
C PRO A 39 14.60 18.04 7.68
N PRO A 40 13.84 17.12 8.30
CA PRO A 40 12.59 17.48 8.94
C PRO A 40 12.83 18.46 10.11
N PRO A 41 12.01 19.53 10.25
CA PRO A 41 12.10 20.44 11.37
C PRO A 41 11.74 19.69 12.66
N ARG A 42 12.54 19.89 13.71
CA ARG A 42 12.24 19.36 15.04
C ARG A 42 11.08 20.15 15.64
N GLY A 43 10.02 19.46 16.09
CA GLY A 43 8.86 20.07 16.73
C GLY A 43 7.52 19.85 15.97
N PRO A 44 6.46 20.62 16.29
CA PRO A 44 5.09 20.38 15.78
C PRO A 44 4.96 20.51 14.25
N PHE A 45 5.94 21.16 13.61
CA PHE A 45 6.00 21.32 12.15
C PHE A 45 6.45 20.05 11.39
N ALA A 46 6.89 19.00 12.10
CA ALA A 46 7.28 17.73 11.48
C ALA A 46 6.12 17.09 10.67
N ILE A 47 4.88 17.25 11.14
CA ILE A 47 3.69 16.70 10.48
C ILE A 47 3.42 17.43 9.14
N LEU A 48 3.52 18.77 9.15
CA LEU A 48 3.39 19.62 7.97
C LEU A 48 4.50 19.33 6.95
N PHE A 49 5.72 19.10 7.44
CA PHE A 49 6.86 18.75 6.61
C PHE A 49 6.63 17.40 5.91
N ARG A 50 6.20 16.39 6.65
CA ARG A 50 5.87 15.06 6.09
C ARG A 50 4.78 15.12 5.03
N ARG A 51 3.80 16.02 5.18
CA ARG A 51 2.73 16.22 4.19
C ARG A 51 3.24 16.86 2.90
N LYS A 52 4.16 17.83 3.02
CA LYS A 52 4.72 18.58 1.87
C LYS A 52 5.73 17.76 1.06
N TYR A 53 6.52 16.93 1.73
CA TYR A 53 7.60 16.14 1.13
C TYR A 53 7.26 14.64 0.98
N HIS A 54 5.99 14.25 1.10
CA HIS A 54 5.60 12.87 0.79
C HIS A 54 5.83 12.56 -0.69
N ILE A 55 6.21 11.32 -0.99
CA ILE A 55 6.31 10.82 -2.36
C ILE A 55 4.91 10.84 -2.96
N LYS A 56 4.69 11.72 -3.95
CA LYS A 56 3.38 11.87 -4.58
C LYS A 56 3.12 10.68 -5.51
N PRO A 57 1.87 10.19 -5.59
CA PRO A 57 1.51 9.11 -6.53
C PRO A 57 1.88 9.45 -7.99
N GLY A 58 1.86 10.73 -8.37
CA GLY A 58 2.31 11.21 -9.67
C GLY A 58 3.78 10.90 -10.02
N GLN A 59 4.65 10.77 -9.02
CA GLN A 59 6.09 10.51 -9.23
C GLN A 59 6.35 9.07 -9.69
N PHE A 60 5.41 8.15 -9.41
CA PHE A 60 5.49 6.76 -9.87
C PHE A 60 5.09 6.57 -11.34
N LEU A 61 4.35 7.52 -11.93
CA LEU A 61 3.99 7.50 -13.36
C LEU A 61 5.19 7.80 -14.26
N LYS A 62 6.12 8.63 -13.78
CA LYS A 62 7.37 8.99 -14.48
C LYS A 62 8.57 8.77 -13.56
N PRO A 63 8.93 7.50 -13.29
CA PRO A 63 9.96 7.18 -12.31
C PRO A 63 11.35 7.68 -12.74
N ALA A 64 11.63 7.73 -14.05
CA ALA A 64 12.90 8.21 -14.59
C ALA A 64 13.22 9.67 -14.30
N GLN A 65 12.21 10.50 -13.96
CA GLN A 65 12.39 11.92 -13.67
C GLN A 65 12.56 12.20 -12.16
N HIS A 66 12.25 11.23 -11.31
CA HIS A 66 12.14 11.43 -9.86
C HIS A 66 13.07 10.51 -9.06
N PHE A 67 13.53 9.40 -9.66
CA PHE A 67 14.35 8.40 -9.00
C PHE A 67 15.59 8.04 -9.82
N ASP A 68 16.68 7.74 -9.11
CA ASP A 68 17.91 7.22 -9.69
C ASP A 68 17.69 5.84 -10.34
N ALA A 69 18.66 5.37 -11.12
CA ALA A 69 18.59 4.06 -11.80
C ALA A 69 18.25 2.90 -10.83
N GLY A 70 18.79 2.93 -9.60
CA GLY A 70 18.42 1.98 -8.54
C GLY A 70 16.98 2.16 -8.03
N GLY A 71 16.54 3.41 -7.87
CA GLY A 71 15.19 3.76 -7.42
C GLY A 71 14.09 3.42 -8.43
N GLN A 72 14.38 3.42 -9.73
CA GLN A 72 13.41 3.02 -10.76
C GLN A 72 12.98 1.55 -10.66
N GLY A 73 13.89 0.66 -10.25
CA GLY A 73 13.56 -0.74 -9.94
C GLY A 73 12.59 -0.84 -8.78
N TRP A 74 12.89 -0.14 -7.67
CA TRP A 74 12.04 -0.08 -6.49
C TRP A 74 10.68 0.57 -6.75
N ALA A 75 10.61 1.60 -7.60
CA ALA A 75 9.35 2.25 -7.97
C ALA A 75 8.41 1.28 -8.71
N ARG A 76 8.95 0.46 -9.61
CA ARG A 76 8.20 -0.59 -10.30
C ARG A 76 7.76 -1.70 -9.35
N LEU A 77 8.61 -2.10 -8.41
CA LEU A 77 8.25 -3.06 -7.37
C LEU A 77 7.10 -2.53 -6.50
N PHE A 78 7.19 -1.26 -6.09
CA PHE A 78 6.16 -0.58 -5.31
C PHE A 78 4.81 -0.55 -6.06
N GLN A 79 4.81 -0.22 -7.35
CA GLN A 79 3.58 -0.26 -8.16
C GLN A 79 2.97 -1.66 -8.24
N ARG A 80 3.79 -2.70 -8.47
CA ARG A 80 3.30 -4.09 -8.54
C ARG A 80 2.71 -4.56 -7.21
N LEU A 81 3.42 -4.30 -6.11
CA LEU A 81 2.94 -4.62 -4.76
C LEU A 81 1.68 -3.83 -4.43
N GLY A 82 1.59 -2.56 -4.85
CA GLY A 82 0.42 -1.72 -4.65
C GLY A 82 -0.81 -2.27 -5.36
N ALA A 83 -0.66 -2.66 -6.62
CA ALA A 83 -1.72 -3.31 -7.38
C ALA A 83 -2.17 -4.65 -6.75
N LEU A 84 -1.22 -5.45 -6.29
CA LEU A 84 -1.52 -6.74 -5.63
C LEU A 84 -2.24 -6.54 -4.29
N THR A 85 -1.81 -5.58 -3.49
CA THR A 85 -2.47 -5.20 -2.22
C THR A 85 -3.89 -4.69 -2.46
N LEU A 86 -4.09 -3.88 -3.49
CA LEU A 86 -5.42 -3.40 -3.88
C LEU A 86 -6.31 -4.56 -4.35
N GLY A 87 -5.78 -5.47 -5.15
CA GLY A 87 -6.51 -6.68 -5.58
C GLY A 87 -6.93 -7.56 -4.39
N LEU A 88 -6.03 -7.79 -3.43
CA LEU A 88 -6.33 -8.47 -2.18
C LEU A 88 -7.44 -7.76 -1.39
N PHE A 89 -7.36 -6.44 -1.27
CA PHE A 89 -8.39 -5.65 -0.59
C PHE A 89 -9.77 -5.81 -1.25
N ILE A 90 -9.84 -5.71 -2.57
CA ILE A 90 -11.09 -5.90 -3.32
C ILE A 90 -11.64 -7.31 -3.10
N ALA A 91 -10.77 -8.33 -3.11
CA ALA A 91 -11.17 -9.72 -2.85
C ALA A 91 -11.74 -9.90 -1.43
N VAL A 92 -11.11 -9.29 -0.41
CA VAL A 92 -11.62 -9.32 0.97
C VAL A 92 -13.00 -8.66 1.06
N VAL A 93 -13.16 -7.46 0.48
CA VAL A 93 -14.44 -6.73 0.49
C VAL A 93 -15.53 -7.53 -0.23
N TYR A 94 -15.20 -8.11 -1.39
CA TYR A 94 -16.14 -8.97 -2.13
C TYR A 94 -16.56 -10.20 -1.35
N LEU A 95 -15.62 -10.84 -0.64
CA LEU A 95 -15.90 -12.01 0.19
C LEU A 95 -16.84 -11.65 1.35
N MET A 96 -16.57 -10.53 2.03
CA MET A 96 -17.41 -10.00 3.10
C MET A 96 -18.82 -9.67 2.61
N HIS A 97 -18.93 -8.99 1.47
CA HIS A 97 -20.22 -8.64 0.86
C HIS A 97 -21.02 -9.88 0.46
N SER A 98 -20.37 -10.87 -0.14
CA SER A 98 -20.99 -12.13 -0.55
C SER A 98 -21.45 -12.96 0.66
N CYS A 99 -20.65 -13.01 1.72
CA CYS A 99 -21.04 -13.66 2.98
C CYS A 99 -22.23 -12.96 3.65
N ASN A 100 -22.28 -11.63 3.63
CA ASN A 100 -23.41 -10.88 4.18
C ASN A 100 -24.71 -11.14 3.40
N LYS A 101 -24.64 -11.13 2.05
CA LYS A 101 -25.80 -11.48 1.21
C LYS A 101 -26.31 -12.90 1.44
N LEU A 102 -25.40 -13.86 1.63
CA LEU A 102 -25.77 -15.26 1.94
C LEU A 102 -26.40 -15.39 3.33
N LEU A 103 -25.94 -14.64 4.34
CA LEU A 103 -26.59 -14.61 5.66
C LEU A 103 -28.01 -14.04 5.59
N VAL A 104 -28.22 -12.99 4.80
CA VAL A 104 -29.55 -12.39 4.61
C VAL A 104 -30.51 -13.30 3.83
N GLN A 105 -30.02 -14.11 2.88
CA GLN A 105 -30.87 -15.03 2.11
C GLN A 105 -31.22 -16.35 2.82
N PHE A 106 -30.39 -16.82 3.77
CA PHE A 106 -30.59 -18.10 4.46
C PHE A 106 -30.93 -17.96 5.95
N GLY A 107 -31.02 -16.73 6.47
CA GLY A 107 -31.33 -16.41 7.86
C GLY A 107 -32.65 -15.65 8.07
N GLY A 108 -33.53 -15.63 7.07
CA GLY A 108 -34.89 -15.07 7.13
C GLY A 108 -35.94 -16.16 7.05
#